data_AF-A0A1G2B2A8-F1
#
_entry.id   AF-A0A1G2B2A8-F1
#
_cell.length_a   1.000
_cell.length_b   1.000
_cell.length_c   1.000
_cell.angle_alpha   90.00
_cell.angle_beta   90.00
_cell.angle_gamma   90.00
#
_symmetry.space_group_name_H-M   'P 1'
#
loop_
_entity.id
_entity.type
_entity.pdbx_description
1 polymer ?
#
loop_
_entity_poly.entity_id
_entity_poly.type
_entity_poly.pdbx_seq_one_letter_code
_entity_poly.pdbx_strand_id
1 'polypeptide(L)'
;MNGEYESRPDFLKNPGNRLAREIELLMTDVEKSDVPEILHAVTSEIPRALDEALLSGALTDEQKSEMLRRISDIRQDAGRLPESDEKQMVMGAFRGIQARLGE
;
A
#
# COMPACT_ATOMS: atom_id res chain seq x y z
N MET A 1 18.08 32.09 24.45
CA MET A 1 17.18 32.07 23.27
C MET A 1 17.54 30.86 22.42
N ASN A 2 16.49 30.23 21.89
CA ASN A 2 16.45 29.22 20.81
C ASN A 2 16.88 27.80 21.17
N GLY A 3 16.04 27.13 21.96
CA GLY A 3 15.84 25.68 21.85
C GLY A 3 14.66 25.43 20.91
N GLU A 4 14.89 25.52 19.60
CA GLU A 4 13.95 25.00 18.61
C GLU A 4 14.05 23.47 18.64
N TYR A 5 13.38 22.86 19.62
CA TYR A 5 12.94 21.48 19.47
C TYR A 5 11.89 21.52 18.37
N GLU A 6 12.34 21.35 17.13
CA GLU A 6 11.50 20.95 16.02
C GLU A 6 10.66 19.77 16.51
N SER A 7 9.37 20.03 16.67
CA SER A 7 8.37 19.05 17.04
C SER A 7 8.45 17.92 16.02
N ARG A 8 9.23 16.87 16.34
CA ARG A 8 9.20 15.62 15.59
C ARG A 8 7.73 15.22 15.53
N PRO A 9 7.13 15.18 14.34
CA PRO A 9 5.69 15.04 14.24
C PRO A 9 5.25 13.73 14.92
N ASP A 10 4.18 13.84 15.72
CA ASP A 10 3.73 12.84 16.72
C ASP A 10 3.42 11.44 16.16
N PHE A 11 3.48 11.24 14.85
CA PHE A 11 3.26 9.95 14.20
C PHE A 11 4.32 8.89 14.50
N LEU A 12 5.52 9.27 14.96
CA LEU A 12 6.55 8.30 15.41
C LEU A 12 6.21 7.60 16.74
N LYS A 13 5.21 8.07 17.48
CA LYS A 13 4.81 7.48 18.77
C LYS A 13 3.73 6.42 18.65
N ASN A 14 3.10 6.28 17.48
CA ASN A 14 2.03 5.35 17.25
C ASN A 14 2.44 4.36 16.14
N PRO A 15 2.82 3.12 16.48
CA PRO A 15 3.34 2.15 15.50
C PRO A 15 2.37 1.90 14.33
N GLY A 16 1.06 2.07 14.54
CA GLY A 16 0.07 1.97 13.47
C GLY A 16 0.17 3.06 12.40
N ASN A 17 0.50 4.30 12.77
CA ASN A 17 0.70 5.38 11.80
C ASN A 17 1.93 5.17 10.93
N ARG A 18 2.93 4.45 11.45
CA ARG A 18 4.13 4.08 10.70
C ARG A 18 3.83 3.02 9.65
N LEU A 19 3.10 1.97 10.02
CA LEU A 19 2.72 0.88 9.11
C LEU A 19 1.81 1.38 7.98
N ALA A 20 0.80 2.20 8.32
CA ALA A 20 -0.07 2.81 7.31
C ALA A 20 0.73 3.66 6.29
N ARG A 21 1.72 4.42 6.78
CA ARG A 21 2.61 5.24 5.93
C ARG A 21 3.54 4.39 5.07
N GLU A 22 4.03 3.26 5.59
CA GLU A 22 4.87 2.35 4.83
C GLU A 22 4.10 1.75 3.64
N ILE A 23 2.86 1.32 3.86
CA ILE A 23 2.03 0.83 2.76
C ILE A 23 1.74 1.95 1.75
N GLU A 24 1.47 3.17 2.22
CA GLU A 24 1.26 4.32 1.34
C GLU A 24 2.48 4.61 0.45
N LEU A 25 3.69 4.50 0.98
CA LEU A 25 4.94 4.67 0.23
C LEU A 25 5.11 3.53 -0.79
N LEU A 26 4.97 2.28 -0.36
CA LEU A 26 5.04 1.10 -1.25
C LEU A 26 4.07 1.23 -2.44
N MET A 27 2.84 1.67 -2.18
CA MET A 27 1.86 1.90 -3.23
C MET A 27 2.22 3.06 -4.18
N THR A 28 2.95 4.06 -3.70
CA THR A 28 3.44 5.17 -4.55
C THR A 28 4.57 4.72 -5.46
N ASP A 29 5.43 3.84 -4.94
CA ASP A 29 6.53 3.28 -5.72
C ASP A 29 5.99 2.35 -6.81
N VAL A 30 4.99 1.51 -6.49
CA VAL A 30 4.27 0.66 -7.46
C VAL A 30 3.73 1.46 -8.66
N GLU A 31 3.17 2.64 -8.43
CA GLU A 31 2.61 3.50 -9.50
C GLU A 31 3.66 3.93 -10.54
N LYS A 32 4.94 3.96 -10.15
CA LYS A 32 6.06 4.45 -10.98
C LYS A 32 6.98 3.34 -11.49
N SER A 33 6.73 2.11 -11.07
CA SER A 33 7.58 0.94 -11.28
C SER A 33 7.28 0.18 -12.57
N ASP A 34 8.21 -0.68 -12.96
CA ASP A 34 8.00 -1.64 -14.04
C ASP A 34 7.27 -2.92 -13.55
N VAL A 35 6.91 -3.83 -14.46
CA VAL A 35 6.10 -5.00 -14.14
C VAL A 35 6.75 -5.92 -13.07
N PRO A 36 8.06 -6.25 -13.13
CA PRO A 36 8.72 -7.03 -12.09
C PRO A 36 8.69 -6.38 -10.70
N GLU A 37 8.94 -5.07 -10.61
CA GLU A 37 8.90 -4.33 -9.35
C GLU A 37 7.46 -4.25 -8.80
N ILE A 38 6.48 -3.95 -9.67
CA ILE A 38 5.06 -4.00 -9.33
C ILE A 38 4.73 -5.38 -8.76
N LEU A 39 5.11 -6.46 -9.45
CA LEU A 39 4.83 -7.82 -9.03
C LEU A 39 5.41 -8.11 -7.64
N HIS A 40 6.66 -7.72 -7.38
CA HIS A 40 7.28 -7.92 -6.06
C HIS A 40 6.50 -7.20 -4.96
N ALA A 41 6.22 -5.92 -5.15
CA ALA A 41 5.53 -5.10 -4.17
C ALA A 41 4.09 -5.59 -3.90
N VAL A 42 3.30 -5.90 -4.93
CA VAL A 42 1.89 -6.28 -4.77
C VAL A 42 1.70 -7.74 -4.33
N THR A 43 2.65 -8.63 -4.61
CA THR A 43 2.56 -10.04 -4.18
C THR A 43 3.17 -10.30 -2.81
N SER A 44 4.11 -9.47 -2.37
CA SER A 44 4.92 -9.74 -1.18
C SER A 44 4.86 -8.60 -0.16
N GLU A 45 5.26 -7.39 -0.53
CA GLU A 45 5.49 -6.30 0.42
C GLU A 45 4.19 -5.69 0.95
N ILE A 46 3.31 -5.27 0.04
CA ILE A 46 2.02 -4.64 0.38
C ILE A 46 1.12 -5.60 1.15
N PRO A 47 0.90 -6.87 0.72
CA PRO A 47 0.07 -7.80 1.50
C PRO A 47 0.59 -8.01 2.92
N ARG A 48 1.91 -8.18 3.09
CA ARG A 48 2.50 -8.37 4.42
C ARG A 48 2.31 -7.15 5.31
N ALA A 49 2.65 -5.95 4.81
CA ALA A 49 2.51 -4.73 5.58
C ALA A 49 1.03 -4.43 5.90
N LEU A 50 0.12 -4.75 4.98
CA LEU A 50 -1.32 -4.65 5.19
C LEU A 50 -1.82 -5.62 6.26
N ASP A 51 -1.39 -6.88 6.24
CA ASP A 51 -1.76 -7.88 7.25
C ASP A 51 -1.30 -7.42 8.65
N GLU A 52 -0.08 -6.87 8.79
CA GLU A 52 0.41 -6.29 10.04
C GLU A 52 -0.41 -5.07 10.51
N ALA A 53 -0.78 -4.19 9.57
CA ALA A 53 -1.58 -3.01 9.87
C ALA A 53 -3.02 -3.34 10.27
N LEU A 54 -3.63 -4.36 9.65
CA LEU A 54 -4.96 -4.86 10.01
C LEU A 54 -4.96 -5.54 11.38
N LEU A 55 -3.96 -6.38 11.67
CA LEU A 55 -3.83 -7.08 12.95
C LEU A 55 -3.60 -6.12 14.12
N SER A 56 -2.87 -5.03 13.88
CA SER A 56 -2.60 -4.01 14.90
C SER A 56 -3.72 -2.98 15.07
N GLY A 57 -4.76 -3.01 14.22
CA GLY A 57 -5.82 -2.00 14.19
C GLY A 57 -5.34 -0.62 13.75
N ALA A 58 -4.20 -0.57 13.04
CA ALA A 58 -3.49 0.64 12.64
C ALA A 58 -4.19 1.44 11.55
N LEU A 59 -5.06 0.80 10.75
CA LEU A 59 -5.73 1.42 9.62
C LEU A 59 -7.10 1.95 10.01
N THR A 60 -7.28 3.26 9.87
CA THR A 60 -8.61 3.89 9.92
C THR A 60 -9.40 3.54 8.67
N ASP A 61 -10.73 3.67 8.73
CA ASP A 61 -11.60 3.38 7.58
C ASP A 61 -11.38 4.35 6.42
N GLU A 62 -10.99 5.60 6.72
CA GLU A 62 -10.59 6.58 5.71
C GLU A 62 -9.31 6.14 4.98
N GLN A 63 -8.31 5.66 5.73
CA GLN A 63 -7.07 5.13 5.14
C GLN A 63 -7.33 3.90 4.29
N LYS A 64 -8.17 2.96 4.76
CA LYS A 64 -8.56 1.79 3.95
C LYS A 64 -9.24 2.21 2.65
N SER A 65 -10.15 3.18 2.71
CA SER A 65 -10.87 3.68 1.53
C SER A 65 -9.94 4.34 0.52
N GLU A 66 -8.98 5.13 1.00
CA GLU A 66 -7.97 5.77 0.14
C GLU A 66 -7.04 4.72 -0.49
N MET A 67 -6.64 3.70 0.25
CA MET A 67 -5.84 2.59 -0.26
C MET A 67 -6.60 1.78 -1.32
N LEU A 68 -7.89 1.50 -1.09
CA LEU A 68 -8.75 0.83 -2.07
C LEU A 68 -8.83 1.62 -3.39
N ARG A 69 -8.98 2.95 -3.30
CA ARG A 69 -8.98 3.83 -4.46
C ARG A 69 -7.66 3.73 -5.23
N ARG A 70 -6.53 3.87 -4.53
CA ARG A 70 -5.20 3.79 -5.15
C ARG A 70 -4.89 2.42 -5.75
N ILE A 71 -5.27 1.33 -5.08
CA ILE A 71 -5.15 -0.04 -5.63
C ILE A 71 -5.97 -0.16 -6.91
N SER A 72 -7.19 0.40 -6.95
CA SER A 72 -8.02 0.36 -8.15
C SER A 72 -7.42 1.12 -9.32
N ASP A 73 -6.84 2.30 -9.06
CA ASP A 73 -6.16 3.12 -10.07
C ASP A 73 -4.96 2.36 -10.67
N ILE A 74 -4.07 1.84 -9.81
CA ILE A 74 -2.90 1.06 -10.24
C ILE A 74 -3.32 -0.21 -10.98
N ARG A 75 -4.35 -0.92 -10.48
CA ARG A 75 -4.91 -2.12 -11.15
C ARG A 75 -5.46 -1.78 -12.53
N GLN A 76 -6.10 -0.63 -12.70
CA GLN A 76 -6.61 -0.19 -14.00
C GLN A 76 -5.47 0.07 -14.98
N ASP A 77 -4.39 0.72 -14.52
CA ASP A 77 -3.20 0.96 -15.34
C ASP A 77 -2.47 -0.33 -15.68
N ALA A 78 -2.27 -1.23 -14.72
CA ALA A 78 -1.73 -2.57 -14.94
C ALA A 78 -2.62 -3.41 -15.89
N GLY A 79 -3.93 -3.19 -15.86
CA GLY A 79 -4.89 -3.83 -16.77
C GLY A 79 -4.67 -3.47 -18.25
N ARG A 80 -4.04 -2.32 -18.53
CA ARG A 80 -3.70 -1.87 -19.89
C ARG A 80 -2.43 -2.54 -20.45
N LEU A 81 -1.69 -3.27 -19.62
CA LEU A 81 -0.52 -4.03 -20.07
C LEU A 81 -0.93 -5.17 -21.03
N PRO A 82 -0.04 -5.59 -21.94
CA PRO A 82 -0.25 -6.78 -22.76
C PRO A 82 -0.57 -8.01 -21.92
N GLU A 83 -1.36 -8.93 -22.46
CA GLU A 83 -1.70 -10.16 -21.76
C GLU A 83 -0.45 -11.04 -21.56
N SER A 84 -0.15 -11.36 -20.29
CA SER A 84 0.98 -12.20 -19.88
C SER A 84 0.68 -12.86 -18.53
N ASP A 85 1.45 -13.90 -18.19
CA ASP A 85 1.34 -14.59 -16.90
C ASP A 85 1.62 -13.61 -15.74
N GLU A 86 2.60 -12.72 -15.91
CA GLU A 86 2.94 -11.69 -14.91
C GLU A 86 1.78 -10.72 -14.70
N LYS A 87 1.10 -10.28 -15.77
CA LYS A 87 -0.09 -9.44 -15.64
C LYS A 87 -1.18 -10.16 -14.87
N GLN A 88 -1.44 -11.43 -15.17
CA GLN A 88 -2.46 -12.20 -14.44
C GLN A 88 -2.14 -12.34 -12.95
N MET A 89 -0.86 -12.54 -12.62
CA MET A 89 -0.39 -12.56 -11.23
C MET A 89 -0.58 -11.22 -10.53
N VAL A 90 -0.19 -10.11 -11.15
CA VAL A 90 -0.41 -8.75 -10.64
C VAL A 90 -1.90 -8.48 -10.39
N MET A 91 -2.76 -8.82 -11.35
CA MET A 91 -4.22 -8.66 -11.23
C MET A 91 -4.83 -9.58 -10.14
N GLY A 92 -4.27 -10.78 -9.95
CA GLY A 92 -4.61 -11.67 -8.85
C GLY A 92 -4.24 -11.07 -7.49
N ALA A 93 -3.03 -10.52 -7.38
CA ALA A 93 -2.51 -9.89 -6.17
C ALA A 93 -3.35 -8.68 -5.76
N PHE A 94 -3.71 -7.79 -6.69
CA PHE A 94 -4.60 -6.66 -6.39
C PHE A 94 -5.95 -7.10 -5.81
N ARG A 95 -6.57 -8.14 -6.38
CA ARG A 95 -7.82 -8.70 -5.83
C ARG A 95 -7.64 -9.21 -4.41
N GLY A 96 -6.50 -9.86 -4.12
CA GLY A 96 -6.17 -10.31 -2.77
C GLY A 96 -5.97 -9.17 -1.77
N ILE A 97 -5.42 -8.03 -2.21
CA ILE A 97 -5.26 -6.84 -1.36
C ILE A 97 -6.62 -6.17 -1.11
N GLN A 98 -7.48 -6.05 -2.14
CA GLN A 98 -8.84 -5.48 -1.99
C GLN A 98 -9.69 -6.29 -0.99
N ALA A 99 -9.67 -7.62 -1.09
CA ALA A 99 -10.41 -8.49 -0.17
C ALA A 99 -10.00 -8.31 1.30
N ARG A 100 -8.73 -7.99 1.57
CA ARG A 100 -8.23 -7.71 2.92
C ARG A 100 -8.71 -6.36 3.46
N LEU A 101 -8.84 -5.37 2.57
CA LEU A 101 -9.32 -4.03 2.93
C LEU A 101 -10.85 -3.99 3.14
N GLY A 102 -11.58 -5.05 2.73
CA GLY A 102 -13.00 -5.23 3.02
C GLY A 102 -13.93 -5.08 1.82
N GLU A 103 -13.45 -5.26 0.59
CA GLU A 103 -14.26 -5.34 -0.65
C GLU A 103 -14.52 -6.76 -1.14
#